data_AF-A0A5Y2QDG6-F1
#
_entry.id   AF-A0A5Y2QDG6-F1
#
_cell.length_a   1.000
_cell.length_b   1.000
_cell.length_c   1.000
_cell.angle_alpha   90.00
_cell.angle_beta   90.00
_cell.angle_gamma   90.00
#
_symmetry.space_group_name_H-M   'P 1'
#
loop_
_entity.id
_entity.type
_entity.pdbx_description
1 polymer ?
#
loop_
_entity_poly.entity_id
_entity_poly.type
_entity_poly.pdbx_seq_one_letter_code
_entity_poly.pdbx_strand_id
1 'polypeptide(L)'
;MSISTTMSNINRIQKDIASLQKQLSDEQRKEAQLSGKINQIKRSVTKSTSLSTLNSKMSEISRHKNDISRCNSKKADINKKITAKTGDLHRYQLQLIKEQENDQKKRIAAQKKLEKEQLDYQKKITRELKSQKRAISPSHKFNRPVINKSDETEDITESYDVFISHATEDKDSFVRPLAELLRAKGIN
;
A
#
# COMPACT_ATOMS: atom_id res chain seq x y z
N MET A 1 -7.39 18.98 2.38
CA MET A 1 -8.23 18.16 3.27
C MET A 1 -7.41 16.95 3.70
N SER A 2 -7.89 16.09 4.60
CA SER A 2 -7.23 14.80 4.82
C SER A 2 -7.50 13.89 3.60
N ILE A 3 -6.51 13.10 3.21
CA ILE A 3 -6.63 12.06 2.17
C ILE A 3 -7.86 11.18 2.44
N SER A 4 -8.14 10.86 3.71
CA SER A 4 -9.31 10.06 4.12
C SER A 4 -10.64 10.75 3.83
N THR A 5 -10.72 12.08 3.99
CA THR A 5 -11.91 12.87 3.68
C THR A 5 -12.16 12.91 2.17
N THR A 6 -11.11 13.14 1.37
CA THR A 6 -11.18 13.13 -0.10
C THR A 6 -11.63 11.76 -0.61
N MET A 7 -11.11 10.67 -0.05
CA MET A 7 -11.54 9.30 -0.36
C MET A 7 -13.00 9.02 -0.01
N SER A 8 -13.48 9.50 1.16
CA SER A 8 -14.88 9.35 1.55
C SER A 8 -15.82 10.06 0.56
N ASN A 9 -15.45 11.27 0.13
CA ASN A 9 -16.21 12.04 -0.85
C ASN A 9 -16.26 11.34 -2.22
N ILE A 10 -15.14 10.79 -2.69
CA ILE A 10 -15.08 9.98 -3.91
C ILE A 10 -16.06 8.80 -3.84
N ASN A 11 -16.03 8.05 -2.74
CA ASN A 11 -16.91 6.89 -2.54
C ASN A 11 -18.40 7.28 -2.53
N ARG A 12 -18.74 8.41 -1.90
CA ARG A 12 -20.13 8.93 -1.91
C ARG A 12 -20.58 9.28 -3.32
N ILE A 13 -19.75 10.01 -4.08
CA ILE A 13 -20.07 10.41 -5.45
C ILE A 13 -20.19 9.20 -6.38
N GLN A 14 -19.32 8.19 -6.23
CA GLN A 14 -19.44 6.94 -6.98
C GLN A 14 -20.75 6.20 -6.71
N LYS A 15 -21.18 6.14 -5.43
CA LYS A 15 -22.48 5.56 -5.06
C LYS A 15 -23.65 6.34 -5.67
N ASP A 16 -23.57 7.67 -5.65
CA ASP A 16 -24.59 8.52 -6.25
C ASP A 16 -24.66 8.32 -7.77
N ILE A 17 -23.53 8.22 -8.46
CA ILE A 17 -23.47 7.94 -9.89
C ILE A 17 -24.11 6.59 -10.20
N ALA A 18 -23.77 5.55 -9.44
CA ALA A 18 -24.38 4.23 -9.59
C ALA A 18 -25.91 4.25 -9.36
N SER A 19 -26.38 5.03 -8.38
CA SER A 19 -27.81 5.23 -8.13
C SER A 19 -28.50 5.91 -9.32
N LEU A 20 -27.91 6.97 -9.85
CA LEU A 20 -28.44 7.68 -11.04
C LEU A 20 -28.43 6.78 -12.29
N GLN A 21 -27.40 5.96 -12.47
CA GLN A 21 -27.34 4.99 -13.57
C GLN A 21 -28.45 3.93 -13.46
N LYS A 22 -28.75 3.46 -12.25
CA LYS A 22 -29.89 2.57 -12.01
C LYS A 22 -31.20 3.25 -12.38
N GLN A 23 -31.42 4.49 -11.93
CA GLN A 23 -32.61 5.26 -12.28
C GLN A 23 -32.75 5.48 -13.80
N LEU A 24 -31.64 5.71 -14.50
CA LEU A 24 -31.62 5.82 -15.96
C LEU A 24 -32.07 4.51 -16.63
N SER A 25 -31.58 3.38 -16.13
CA SER A 25 -31.96 2.04 -16.62
C SER A 25 -33.45 1.76 -16.39
N ASP A 26 -33.98 2.14 -15.23
CA ASP A 26 -35.41 1.97 -14.91
C ASP A 26 -36.31 2.81 -15.85
N GLU A 27 -35.95 4.06 -16.12
CA GLU A 27 -36.68 4.91 -17.08
C GLU A 27 -36.54 4.39 -18.53
N GLN A 28 -35.37 3.84 -18.91
CA GLN A 28 -35.19 3.19 -20.21
C GLN A 28 -36.04 1.92 -20.36
N ARG A 29 -36.16 1.12 -19.29
CA ARG A 29 -37.04 -0.06 -19.26
C ARG A 29 -38.49 0.36 -19.42
N LYS A 30 -38.91 1.44 -18.73
CA LYS A 30 -40.27 1.98 -18.84
C LYS A 30 -40.58 2.47 -20.25
N GLU A 31 -39.65 3.18 -20.89
CA GLU A 31 -39.75 3.58 -22.29
C GLU A 31 -39.93 2.38 -23.23
N ALA A 32 -39.11 1.33 -23.05
CA ALA A 32 -39.21 0.12 -23.86
C ALA A 32 -40.56 -0.59 -23.69
N GLN A 33 -41.10 -0.64 -22.46
CA GLN A 33 -42.42 -1.21 -22.18
C GLN A 33 -43.55 -0.41 -22.87
N LEU A 34 -43.52 0.92 -22.80
CA LEU A 34 -44.49 1.79 -23.48
C LEU A 34 -44.42 1.63 -25.00
N SER A 35 -43.20 1.56 -25.55
CA SER A 35 -42.98 1.30 -26.98
C SER A 35 -43.52 -0.08 -27.39
N GLY A 36 -43.31 -1.11 -26.57
CA GLY A 36 -43.90 -2.44 -26.74
C GLY A 36 -45.43 -2.41 -26.78
N LYS A 37 -46.08 -1.69 -25.86
CA LYS A 37 -47.54 -1.51 -25.85
C LYS A 37 -48.04 -0.82 -27.12
N ILE A 38 -47.36 0.25 -27.57
CA ILE A 38 -47.69 0.92 -28.84
C ILE A 38 -47.63 -0.08 -30.00
N ASN A 39 -46.59 -0.92 -30.05
CA ASN A 39 -46.45 -1.91 -31.12
C ASN A 39 -47.54 -2.98 -31.06
N GLN A 40 -47.95 -3.41 -29.87
CA GLN A 40 -49.08 -4.32 -29.69
C GLN A 40 -50.40 -3.69 -30.18
N ILE A 41 -50.67 -2.43 -29.80
CA ILE A 41 -51.86 -1.71 -30.25
C ILE A 41 -51.85 -1.57 -31.78
N LYS A 42 -50.71 -1.18 -32.38
CA LYS A 42 -50.55 -1.10 -33.84
C LYS A 42 -50.84 -2.44 -34.54
N ARG A 43 -50.32 -3.56 -34.01
CA ARG A 43 -50.59 -4.90 -34.55
C ARG A 43 -52.06 -5.31 -34.46
N SER A 44 -52.77 -4.82 -33.43
CA SER A 44 -54.20 -5.09 -33.26
C SER A 44 -55.10 -4.30 -34.23
N VAL A 45 -54.56 -3.32 -34.96
CA VAL A 45 -55.29 -2.60 -36.01
C VAL A 45 -55.27 -3.45 -37.28
N THR A 46 -56.43 -3.99 -37.62
CA THR A 46 -56.65 -4.85 -38.79
C THR A 46 -57.62 -4.19 -39.77
N LYS A 47 -57.77 -4.76 -40.96
CA LYS A 47 -58.75 -4.29 -41.98
C LYS A 47 -60.21 -4.31 -41.47
N SER A 48 -60.51 -5.12 -40.45
CA SER A 48 -61.84 -5.21 -39.84
C SER A 48 -62.05 -4.28 -38.64
N THR A 49 -61.06 -3.47 -38.27
CA THR A 49 -61.19 -2.53 -37.15
C THR A 49 -62.11 -1.37 -37.55
N SER A 50 -63.19 -1.15 -36.80
CA SER A 50 -64.10 -0.03 -37.04
C SER A 50 -63.42 1.32 -36.85
N LEU A 51 -63.94 2.37 -37.50
CA LEU A 51 -63.41 3.73 -37.39
C LEU A 51 -63.40 4.25 -35.94
N SER A 52 -64.44 3.94 -35.15
CA SER A 52 -64.51 4.30 -33.72
C SER A 52 -63.41 3.62 -32.91
N THR A 53 -63.19 2.32 -33.13
CA THR A 53 -62.13 1.55 -32.47
C THR A 53 -60.74 2.03 -32.88
N LEU A 54 -60.56 2.37 -34.16
CA LEU A 54 -59.32 2.93 -34.69
C LEU A 54 -58.97 4.24 -33.98
N ASN A 55 -59.93 5.15 -33.84
CA ASN A 55 -59.74 6.43 -33.15
C ASN A 55 -59.35 6.25 -31.68
N SER A 56 -60.01 5.33 -30.97
CA SER A 56 -59.66 4.99 -29.59
C SER A 56 -58.22 4.46 -29.46
N LYS A 57 -57.85 3.49 -30.30
CA LYS A 57 -56.47 2.95 -30.34
C LYS A 57 -55.44 4.02 -30.70
N MET A 58 -55.78 4.94 -31.60
CA MET A 58 -54.88 6.03 -31.99
C MET A 58 -54.68 7.04 -30.84
N SER A 59 -55.74 7.33 -30.08
CA SER A 59 -55.67 8.12 -28.84
C SER A 59 -54.77 7.45 -27.79
N GLU A 60 -54.90 6.13 -27.59
CA GLU A 60 -54.01 5.37 -26.69
C GLU A 60 -52.54 5.43 -27.12
N ILE A 61 -52.26 5.27 -28.42
CA ILE A 61 -50.90 5.43 -28.98
C ILE A 61 -50.37 6.83 -28.69
N SER A 62 -51.19 7.88 -28.86
CA SER A 62 -50.79 9.25 -28.58
C SER A 62 -50.43 9.45 -27.10
N ARG A 63 -51.23 8.91 -26.18
CA ARG A 63 -50.95 8.93 -24.72
C ARG A 63 -49.62 8.26 -24.40
N HIS A 64 -49.40 7.04 -24.91
CA HIS A 64 -48.13 6.33 -24.69
C HIS A 64 -46.92 7.05 -25.31
N LYS A 65 -47.08 7.70 -26.47
CA LYS A 65 -46.02 8.53 -27.07
C LYS A 65 -45.67 9.74 -26.19
N ASN A 66 -46.68 10.41 -25.62
CA ASN A 66 -46.45 11.52 -24.70
C ASN A 66 -45.72 11.05 -23.44
N ASP A 67 -46.07 9.88 -22.91
CA ASP A 67 -45.36 9.30 -21.77
C ASP A 67 -43.90 8.92 -22.10
N ILE A 68 -43.64 8.41 -23.31
CA ILE A 68 -42.26 8.19 -23.81
C ILE A 68 -41.48 9.51 -23.86
N SER A 69 -42.08 10.59 -24.36
CA SER A 69 -41.44 11.92 -24.39
C SER A 69 -41.08 12.41 -22.98
N ARG A 70 -41.96 12.19 -21.99
CA ARG A 70 -41.68 12.49 -20.58
C ARG A 70 -40.54 11.65 -20.03
N CYS A 71 -40.50 10.33 -20.34
CA CYS A 71 -39.38 9.47 -19.94
C CYS A 71 -38.06 9.95 -20.55
N ASN A 72 -38.06 10.36 -21.82
CA ASN A 72 -36.87 10.89 -22.47
C ASN A 72 -36.38 12.21 -21.88
N SER A 73 -37.30 13.10 -21.49
CA SER A 73 -36.94 14.32 -20.76
C SER A 73 -36.27 14.00 -19.42
N LYS A 74 -36.83 13.07 -18.64
CA LYS A 74 -36.23 12.61 -17.38
C LYS A 74 -34.86 11.96 -17.57
N LYS A 75 -34.70 11.11 -18.60
CA LYS A 75 -33.40 10.50 -18.93
C LYS A 75 -32.36 11.56 -19.25
N ALA A 76 -32.73 12.61 -19.99
CA ALA A 76 -31.83 13.73 -20.26
C ALA A 76 -31.41 14.46 -18.98
N ASP A 77 -32.34 14.70 -18.05
CA ASP A 77 -32.02 15.34 -16.77
C ASP A 77 -31.16 14.46 -15.86
N ILE A 78 -31.41 13.14 -15.83
CA ILE A 78 -30.56 12.18 -15.12
C ILE A 78 -29.16 12.17 -15.73
N ASN A 79 -29.04 12.17 -17.06
CA ASN A 79 -27.74 12.23 -17.74
C ASN A 79 -26.98 13.52 -17.41
N LYS A 80 -27.64 14.68 -17.38
CA LYS A 80 -27.01 15.94 -16.94
C LYS A 80 -26.45 15.81 -15.51
N LYS A 81 -27.21 15.20 -14.59
CA LYS A 81 -26.76 14.94 -13.21
C LYS A 81 -25.57 13.98 -13.15
N ILE A 82 -25.56 12.93 -13.97
CA ILE A 82 -24.44 12.00 -14.09
C ILE A 82 -23.19 12.72 -14.59
N THR A 83 -23.31 13.56 -15.63
CA THR A 83 -22.19 14.35 -16.16
C THR A 83 -21.64 15.30 -15.10
N ALA A 84 -22.50 16.02 -14.38
CA ALA A 84 -22.08 16.91 -13.31
C ALA A 84 -21.31 16.17 -12.20
N LYS A 85 -21.88 15.06 -11.68
CA LYS A 85 -21.24 14.25 -10.64
C LYS A 85 -19.94 13.57 -11.12
N THR A 86 -19.87 13.16 -12.37
CA THR A 86 -18.63 12.63 -12.97
C THR A 86 -17.55 13.70 -13.05
N GLY A 87 -17.92 14.95 -13.36
CA GLY A 87 -17.02 16.10 -13.29
C GLY A 87 -16.48 16.31 -11.88
N ASP A 88 -17.36 16.30 -10.87
CA ASP A 88 -16.95 16.42 -9.47
C ASP A 88 -16.04 15.26 -9.02
N LEU A 89 -16.37 14.03 -9.42
CA LEU A 89 -15.55 12.86 -9.15
C LEU A 89 -14.12 13.06 -9.68
N HIS A 90 -13.97 13.53 -10.91
CA HIS A 90 -12.67 13.79 -11.50
C HIS A 90 -11.90 14.88 -10.73
N ARG A 91 -12.58 15.94 -10.29
CA ARG A 91 -11.97 16.98 -9.45
C ARG A 91 -11.44 16.42 -8.13
N TYR A 92 -12.21 15.57 -7.45
CA TYR A 92 -11.76 14.94 -6.21
C TYR A 92 -10.62 13.94 -6.43
N GLN A 93 -10.64 13.20 -7.55
CA GLN A 93 -9.53 12.31 -7.92
C GLN A 93 -8.23 13.09 -8.16
N LEU A 94 -8.30 14.22 -8.88
CA LEU A 94 -7.14 15.10 -9.06
C LEU A 94 -6.64 15.67 -7.73
N GLN A 95 -7.55 16.06 -6.84
CA GLN A 95 -7.18 16.53 -5.50
C GLN A 95 -6.50 15.42 -4.70
N LEU A 96 -7.01 14.19 -4.76
CA LEU A 96 -6.44 13.04 -4.07
C LEU A 96 -5.00 12.78 -4.53
N ILE A 97 -4.75 12.77 -5.84
CA ILE A 97 -3.40 12.57 -6.40
C ILE A 97 -2.45 13.64 -5.88
N LYS A 98 -2.85 14.92 -5.92
CA LYS A 98 -2.03 16.03 -5.39
C LYS A 98 -1.77 15.90 -3.88
N GLU A 99 -2.77 15.51 -3.10
CA GLU A 99 -2.63 15.30 -1.65
C GLU A 99 -1.67 14.12 -1.36
N GLN A 100 -1.76 13.03 -2.13
CA GLN A 100 -0.86 11.88 -2.01
C GLN A 100 0.58 12.21 -2.40
N GLU A 101 0.81 12.92 -3.50
CA GLU A 101 2.16 13.35 -3.90
C GLU A 101 2.80 14.25 -2.84
N ASN A 102 2.03 15.17 -2.27
CA ASN A 102 2.52 16.05 -1.22
C ASN A 102 2.87 15.28 0.06
N ASP A 103 2.05 14.29 0.45
CA ASP A 103 2.34 13.43 1.59
C ASP A 103 3.60 12.59 1.35
N GLN A 104 3.75 12.00 0.16
CA GLN A 104 4.94 11.26 -0.23
C GLN A 104 6.20 12.13 -0.20
N LYS A 105 6.16 13.34 -0.76
CA LYS A 105 7.30 14.27 -0.73
C LYS A 105 7.71 14.61 0.70
N LYS A 106 6.75 14.83 1.61
CA LYS A 106 7.02 15.07 3.03
C LYS A 106 7.69 13.86 3.69
N ARG A 107 7.19 12.65 3.43
CA ARG A 107 7.79 11.40 3.95
C ARG A 107 9.22 11.22 3.46
N ILE A 108 9.48 11.40 2.17
CA ILE A 108 10.82 11.29 1.58
C ILE A 108 11.76 12.34 2.19
N ALA A 109 11.31 13.59 2.34
CA ALA A 109 12.10 14.66 2.95
C ALA A 109 12.44 14.35 4.42
N ALA A 110 11.46 13.85 5.19
CA ALA A 110 11.67 13.44 6.58
C ALA A 110 12.65 12.26 6.68
N GLN A 111 12.51 11.26 5.82
CA GLN A 111 13.41 10.09 5.77
C GLN A 111 14.84 10.49 5.41
N LYS A 112 15.01 11.35 4.40
CA LYS A 112 16.33 11.86 4.00
C LYS A 112 16.99 12.69 5.11
N LYS A 113 16.20 13.46 5.86
CA LYS A 113 16.69 14.22 7.02
C LYS A 113 17.18 13.28 8.12
N LEU A 114 16.39 12.26 8.44
CA LEU A 114 16.74 11.24 9.43
C LEU A 114 17.99 10.45 9.03
N GLU A 115 18.09 10.04 7.77
CA GLU A 115 19.27 9.35 7.23
C GLU A 115 20.53 10.21 7.33
N LYS A 116 20.44 11.49 6.97
CA LYS A 116 21.56 12.43 7.09
C LYS A 116 22.02 12.58 8.55
N GLU A 117 21.07 12.69 9.47
CA GLU A 117 21.36 12.81 10.91
C GLU A 117 22.04 11.54 11.45
N GLN A 118 21.59 10.35 11.04
CA GLN A 118 22.25 9.09 11.38
C GLN A 118 23.67 9.02 10.83
N LEU A 119 23.88 9.43 9.57
CA LEU A 119 25.20 9.45 8.96
C LEU A 119 26.15 10.43 9.65
N ASP A 120 25.66 11.63 9.98
CA ASP A 120 26.44 12.65 10.69
C ASP A 120 26.79 12.19 12.13
N TYR A 121 25.87 11.48 12.80
CA TYR A 121 26.13 10.84 14.09
C TYR A 121 27.21 9.75 14.00
N GLN A 122 27.12 8.84 13.01
CA GLN A 122 28.15 7.83 12.77
C GLN A 122 29.52 8.45 12.46
N LYS A 123 29.56 9.51 11.65
CA LYS A 123 30.79 10.28 11.38
C LYS A 123 31.38 10.91 12.64
N LYS A 124 30.53 11.40 13.56
CA LYS A 124 30.97 11.95 14.84
C LYS A 124 31.59 10.88 15.73
N ILE A 125 30.93 9.73 15.91
CA ILE A 125 31.45 8.58 16.68
C ILE A 125 32.79 8.11 16.10
N THR A 126 32.86 7.88 14.78
CA THR A 126 34.10 7.39 14.15
C THR A 126 35.26 8.38 14.29
N ARG A 127 34.99 9.69 14.23
CA ARG A 127 36.00 10.73 14.48
C ARG A 127 36.49 10.68 15.92
N GLU A 128 35.58 10.53 16.88
CA GLU A 128 35.90 10.45 18.31
C GLU A 128 36.72 9.21 18.64
N LEU A 129 36.31 8.03 18.15
CA LEU A 129 37.07 6.78 18.27
C LEU A 129 38.47 6.91 17.64
N LYS A 130 38.58 7.56 16.47
CA LYS A 130 39.88 7.80 15.82
C LYS A 130 40.77 8.73 16.65
N SER A 131 40.22 9.77 17.27
CA SER A 131 40.99 10.63 18.18
C SER A 131 41.41 9.90 19.45
N GLN A 132 40.54 9.09 20.06
CA GLN A 132 40.88 8.27 21.22
C GLN A 132 41.99 7.26 20.87
N LYS A 133 41.87 6.54 19.75
CA LYS A 133 42.92 5.61 19.29
C LYS A 133 44.27 6.30 19.11
N ARG A 134 44.30 7.51 18.56
CA ARG A 134 45.54 8.31 18.43
C ARG A 134 46.10 8.72 19.79
N ALA A 135 45.23 9.13 20.73
CA ALA A 135 45.63 9.51 22.09
C ALA A 135 46.10 8.33 22.96
N ILE A 136 45.60 7.11 22.69
CA ILE A 136 46.02 5.86 23.34
C ILE A 136 47.23 5.22 22.62
N SER A 137 47.66 5.77 21.47
CA SER A 137 48.87 5.34 20.76
C SER A 137 50.18 6.10 21.12
N PRO A 138 50.51 6.45 22.38
CA PRO A 138 51.90 6.63 22.78
C PRO A 138 52.45 5.28 23.28
N SER A 139 53.44 4.74 22.56
CA SER A 139 54.35 3.67 23.02
C SER A 139 53.73 2.31 23.35
N HIS A 140 53.60 1.42 22.35
CA HIS A 140 53.87 -0.01 22.58
C HIS A 140 55.38 -0.27 22.48
N LYS A 141 56.17 0.47 23.27
CA LYS A 141 57.49 0.03 23.74
C LYS A 141 57.40 -0.05 25.26
N PHE A 142 56.73 -1.08 25.77
CA PHE A 142 56.81 -1.49 27.17
C PHE A 142 57.25 -2.96 27.16
N ASN A 143 58.55 -3.19 27.34
CA ASN A 143 59.16 -3.54 28.63
C ASN A 143 58.56 -4.81 29.23
N ARG A 144 59.17 -5.94 28.85
CA ARG A 144 59.12 -7.22 29.56
C ARG A 144 59.67 -6.99 30.98
N PRO A 145 58.91 -7.19 32.06
CA PRO A 145 59.50 -7.25 33.38
C PRO A 145 60.19 -8.61 33.52
N VAL A 146 61.52 -8.58 33.59
CA VAL A 146 62.32 -9.72 34.07
C VAL A 146 62.10 -9.76 35.59
N ILE A 147 61.26 -10.69 36.04
CA ILE A 147 61.18 -11.04 37.46
C ILE A 147 62.03 -12.30 37.63
N ASN A 148 63.22 -12.11 38.21
CA ASN A 148 64.01 -13.17 38.80
C ASN A 148 63.49 -13.42 40.22
N LYS A 149 63.01 -14.64 40.48
CA LYS A 149 62.93 -15.35 41.78
C LYS A 149 62.43 -16.77 41.46
N SER A 150 63.31 -17.75 41.27
CA SER A 150 63.82 -18.66 42.31
C SER A 150 62.70 -19.33 43.10
N ASP A 151 62.14 -20.41 42.56
CA ASP A 151 61.90 -21.66 43.28
C ASP A 151 61.72 -22.79 42.26
N GLU A 152 62.36 -23.92 42.54
CA GLU A 152 62.39 -25.10 41.71
C GLU A 152 61.05 -25.85 41.76
N THR A 153 60.19 -25.59 40.78
CA THR A 153 59.27 -26.57 40.22
C THR A 153 59.43 -26.48 38.71
N GLU A 154 59.58 -27.61 38.02
CA GLU A 154 59.73 -27.66 36.57
C GLU A 154 58.54 -26.98 35.88
N ASP A 155 58.67 -25.68 35.63
CA ASP A 155 57.76 -24.89 34.79
C ASP A 155 57.99 -25.31 33.34
N ILE A 156 57.36 -26.42 32.97
CA ILE A 156 57.08 -26.70 31.56
C ILE A 156 56.15 -25.57 31.12
N THR A 157 56.72 -24.53 30.51
CA THR A 157 55.94 -23.51 29.82
C THR A 157 55.29 -24.18 28.60
N GLU A 158 54.17 -24.87 28.81
CA GLU A 158 53.37 -25.44 27.74
C GLU A 158 52.92 -24.29 26.84
N SER A 159 53.47 -24.26 25.62
CA SER A 159 53.05 -23.32 24.59
C SER A 159 51.79 -23.89 23.94
N TYR A 160 50.66 -23.22 24.15
CA TYR A 160 49.40 -23.54 23.50
C TYR A 160 49.23 -22.69 22.24
N ASP A 161 48.80 -23.33 21.16
CA ASP A 161 48.50 -22.71 19.87
C ASP A 161 47.09 -22.10 19.86
N VAL A 162 46.15 -22.69 20.62
CA VAL A 162 44.72 -22.32 20.59
C VAL A 162 44.10 -22.34 21.99
N PHE A 163 43.23 -21.35 22.26
CA PHE A 163 42.40 -21.32 23.47
C PHE A 163 40.93 -21.54 23.12
N ILE A 164 40.27 -22.49 23.79
CA ILE A 164 38.85 -22.81 23.58
C ILE A 164 38.03 -22.29 24.75
N SER A 165 37.28 -21.21 24.55
CA SER A 165 36.30 -20.71 25.52
C SER A 165 34.96 -21.43 25.34
N HIS A 166 34.39 -21.97 26.42
CA HIS A 166 33.10 -22.66 26.39
C HIS A 166 32.28 -22.43 27.68
N ALA A 167 30.97 -22.69 27.60
CA ALA A 167 30.10 -22.75 28.77
C ALA A 167 30.30 -24.06 29.53
N THR A 168 30.14 -24.08 30.85
CA THR A 168 30.46 -25.26 31.69
C THR A 168 29.74 -26.54 31.26
N GLU A 169 28.52 -26.42 30.72
CA GLU A 169 27.70 -27.55 30.24
C GLU A 169 28.30 -28.29 29.04
N ASP A 170 29.03 -27.58 28.16
CA ASP A 170 29.57 -28.14 26.91
C ASP A 170 30.94 -28.82 27.09
N LYS A 171 31.48 -28.81 28.32
CA LYS A 171 32.85 -29.26 28.60
C LYS A 171 33.06 -30.71 28.19
N ASP A 172 32.19 -31.60 28.67
CA ASP A 172 32.38 -33.04 28.54
C ASP A 172 31.77 -33.59 27.25
N SER A 173 30.69 -32.98 26.75
CA SER A 173 29.97 -33.44 25.55
C SER A 173 30.68 -33.07 24.24
N PHE A 174 31.39 -31.94 24.19
CA PHE A 174 31.95 -31.41 22.94
C PHE A 174 33.40 -30.95 23.05
N VAL A 175 33.76 -30.20 24.10
CA VAL A 175 35.07 -29.55 24.17
C VAL A 175 36.21 -30.54 24.42
N ARG A 176 36.01 -31.54 25.28
CA ARG A 176 37.02 -32.59 25.50
C ARG A 176 37.29 -33.42 24.24
N PRO A 177 36.27 -33.98 23.54
CA PRO A 177 36.50 -34.67 22.27
C PRO A 177 37.22 -33.78 21.24
N LEU A 178 36.87 -32.50 21.17
CA LEU A 178 37.51 -31.56 20.24
C LEU A 178 38.97 -31.32 20.58
N ALA A 179 39.30 -31.09 21.85
CA ALA A 179 40.67 -30.87 22.31
C ALA A 179 41.56 -32.10 22.06
N GLU A 180 41.03 -33.31 22.30
CA GLU A 180 41.73 -34.56 21.99
C GLU A 180 42.02 -34.72 20.50
N LEU A 181 41.06 -34.40 19.63
CA LEU A 181 41.24 -34.43 18.19
C LEU A 181 42.28 -33.40 17.71
N LEU A 182 42.32 -32.21 18.31
CA LEU A 182 43.31 -31.18 17.98
C LEU A 182 44.73 -31.59 18.39
N ARG A 183 44.87 -32.17 19.59
CA ARG A 183 46.15 -32.77 20.04
C ARG A 183 46.60 -33.92 19.15
N ALA A 184 45.67 -34.79 18.73
CA ALA A 184 45.99 -35.87 17.78
C ALA A 184 46.48 -35.35 16.42
N LYS A 185 46.12 -34.13 16.05
CA LYS A 185 46.61 -33.44 14.84
C LYS A 185 47.89 -32.61 15.07
N GLY A 186 48.44 -32.61 16.29
CA GLY A 186 49.68 -31.92 16.64
C GLY A 186 49.52 -30.42 16.92
N ILE A 187 48.30 -29.96 17.23
CA ILE A 187 48.03 -28.59 17.69
C ILE A 187 47.93 -28.65 19.22
N ASN A 188 48.74 -27.85 19.93
CA ASN A 188 48.79 -27.83 21.39
C ASN A 188 47.78 -26.86 22.01
#